data_AF-A0AA48M8P5-F1
#
_entry.id   AF-A0AA48M8P5-F1
#
_cell.length_a   1.000
_cell.length_b   1.000
_cell.length_c   1.000
_cell.angle_alpha   90.00
_cell.angle_beta   90.00
_cell.angle_gamma   90.00
#
_symmetry.space_group_name_H-M   'P 1'
#
loop_
_entity.id
_entity.type
_entity.pdbx_description
1 polymer ?
#
loop_
_entity_poly.entity_id
_entity_poly.type
_entity_poly.pdbx_seq_one_letter_code
_entity_poly.pdbx_strand_id
1 'polypeptide(L)'
;MKSILAKIIAIALLILTLPSSTFAVGDNYNVYDFFTRDELREIASQYSPGETVIIRYTDYDEYGESYVAEFKGTVQSNGDILFDRDLNKKKKKPKKPKQPKYPPVPKKTNGGTIEGDFINKHAFERHKYNPNTKSTSNRTQYGKDVDVKKLKDLTLKKPDNTWTITDKNGKNKRIFYAKEFDGNISTNDTPTRHHRVILNVDQPEKSTQFPLFLKNR
;
A
#
# COMPACT_ATOMS: atom_id res chain seq x y z
N MET A 1 -17.69 7.25 0.11
CA MET A 1 -17.82 7.93 1.42
C MET A 1 -16.95 7.24 2.45
N LYS A 2 -15.83 7.85 2.83
CA LYS A 2 -15.12 7.63 4.10
C LYS A 2 -14.66 9.00 4.57
N SER A 3 -15.58 9.69 5.25
CA SER A 3 -15.28 10.79 6.16
C SER A 3 -14.77 10.19 7.48
N ILE A 4 -14.19 11.05 8.34
CA ILE A 4 -13.73 10.84 9.72
C ILE A 4 -12.21 10.58 9.77
N LEU A 5 -11.33 11.49 10.22
CA LEU A 5 -11.50 12.82 10.81
C LEU A 5 -10.11 13.50 10.75
N ALA A 6 -9.78 14.23 9.69
CA ALA A 6 -8.59 15.09 9.70
C ALA A 6 -8.90 16.26 10.63
N LYS A 7 -8.35 16.27 11.84
CA LYS A 7 -8.43 17.45 12.71
C LYS A 7 -7.50 18.51 12.12
N ILE A 8 -8.09 19.48 11.42
CA ILE A 8 -7.42 20.73 11.12
C ILE A 8 -7.25 21.45 12.46
N ILE A 9 -6.03 21.48 13.00
CA ILE A 9 -5.71 22.37 14.11
C ILE A 9 -4.92 23.52 13.52
N ALA A 10 -5.62 24.60 13.14
CA ALA A 10 -4.99 25.88 12.89
C ALA A 10 -4.56 26.45 14.25
N ILE A 11 -3.38 26.03 14.72
CA ILE A 11 -2.82 26.55 15.97
C ILE A 11 -2.18 27.91 15.65
N ALA A 12 -2.89 28.99 15.96
CA ALA A 12 -2.25 30.26 16.25
C ALA A 12 -1.42 30.09 17.52
N LEU A 13 -0.14 29.74 17.39
CA LEU A 13 0.73 29.61 18.56
C LEU A 13 1.41 30.96 18.83
N LEU A 14 0.77 31.76 19.68
CA LEU A 14 1.50 32.50 20.71
C LEU A 14 2.30 31.46 21.51
N ILE A 15 3.62 31.59 21.46
CA ILE A 15 4.64 30.62 21.87
C ILE A 15 4.28 29.91 23.20
N LEU A 16 4.00 28.61 23.12
CA LEU A 16 4.00 27.72 24.28
C LEU A 16 4.72 26.41 23.90
N THR A 17 5.87 26.22 24.53
CA THR A 17 6.82 25.13 24.31
C THR A 17 6.20 23.76 24.64
N LEU A 18 6.18 22.85 23.66
CA LEU A 18 5.89 21.43 23.86
C LEU A 18 7.06 20.56 23.38
N PRO A 19 7.26 19.38 23.99
CA PRO A 19 8.52 18.64 23.95
C PRO A 19 8.80 18.03 22.58
N SER A 20 10.10 18.01 22.29
CA SER A 20 10.77 17.56 21.07
C SER A 20 10.23 16.24 20.50
N SER A 21 9.41 16.35 19.47
CA SER A 21 9.22 15.31 18.47
C SER A 21 10.28 15.48 17.37
N THR A 22 10.88 14.38 16.95
CA THR A 22 11.85 14.34 15.86
C THR A 22 11.18 14.80 14.56
N PHE A 23 11.53 16.00 14.12
CA PHE A 23 11.07 16.58 12.86
C PHE A 23 11.74 15.86 11.69
N ALA A 24 10.98 15.02 10.98
CA ALA A 24 11.28 14.76 9.58
C ALA A 24 10.64 15.90 8.77
N VAL A 25 11.35 17.02 8.64
CA VAL A 25 10.96 18.08 7.70
C VAL A 25 11.03 17.45 6.30
N GLY A 26 9.87 17.12 5.75
CA GLY A 26 9.76 16.63 4.39
C GLY A 26 10.01 17.79 3.43
N ASP A 27 11.28 17.99 3.04
CA ASP A 27 11.74 19.13 2.23
C ASP A 27 11.15 19.23 0.80
N ASN A 28 9.98 18.68 0.46
CA ASN A 28 9.46 18.67 -0.93
C ASN A 28 7.93 18.71 -1.09
N TYR A 29 7.16 19.05 -0.06
CA TYR A 29 5.71 19.10 -0.16
C TYR A 29 5.23 20.42 -0.77
N ASN A 30 4.33 20.37 -1.75
CA ASN A 30 3.63 21.57 -2.22
C ASN A 30 2.37 21.73 -1.37
N VAL A 31 2.10 22.93 -0.86
CA VAL A 31 0.90 23.21 -0.07
C VAL A 31 -0.39 22.83 -0.82
N TYR A 32 -0.39 22.95 -2.16
CA TYR A 32 -1.51 22.57 -3.01
C TYR A 32 -1.71 21.06 -3.16
N ASP A 33 -0.78 20.23 -2.66
CA ASP A 33 -0.98 18.79 -2.55
C ASP A 33 -1.92 18.44 -1.36
N PHE A 34 -2.14 19.38 -0.44
CA PHE A 34 -2.90 19.19 0.81
C PHE A 34 -4.13 20.09 0.92
N PHE A 35 -4.07 21.28 0.32
CA PHE A 35 -5.13 22.28 0.40
C PHE A 35 -5.53 22.74 -0.99
N THR A 36 -6.83 22.80 -1.23
CA THR A 36 -7.39 23.45 -2.42
C THR A 36 -7.19 24.97 -2.36
N ARG A 37 -7.28 25.64 -3.50
CA ARG A 37 -7.15 27.10 -3.57
C ARG A 37 -8.22 27.80 -2.74
N ASP A 38 -9.43 27.26 -2.68
CA ASP A 38 -10.54 27.85 -1.93
C ASP A 38 -10.33 27.70 -0.42
N GLU A 39 -9.84 26.55 0.06
CA GLU A 39 -9.46 26.36 1.47
C GLU A 39 -8.32 27.32 1.88
N LEU A 40 -7.34 27.54 1.00
CA LEU A 40 -6.25 28.49 1.28
C LEU A 40 -6.74 29.95 1.30
N ARG A 41 -7.76 30.29 0.53
CA ARG A 41 -8.39 31.62 0.57
C ARG A 41 -9.25 31.82 1.80
N GLU A 42 -9.94 30.77 2.23
CA GLU A 42 -10.66 30.77 3.51
C GLU A 42 -9.69 30.98 4.68
N ILE A 43 -8.53 30.32 4.66
CA ILE A 43 -7.46 30.55 5.65
C ILE A 43 -6.95 31.99 5.54
N ALA A 44 -6.64 32.48 4.33
CA ALA A 44 -6.13 33.82 4.12
C ALA A 44 -7.10 34.93 4.58
N SER A 45 -8.41 34.69 4.48
CA SER A 45 -9.45 35.64 4.89
C SER A 45 -9.43 35.99 6.38
N GLN A 46 -8.74 35.19 7.19
CA GLN A 46 -8.60 35.40 8.65
C GLN A 46 -7.44 36.34 9.00
N TYR A 47 -6.65 36.77 8.02
CA TYR A 47 -5.43 37.54 8.20
C TYR A 47 -5.42 38.79 7.32
N SER A 48 -4.68 39.80 7.75
CA SER A 48 -4.51 41.03 6.97
C SER A 48 -3.42 40.85 5.89
N PRO A 49 -3.51 41.55 4.74
CA PRO A 49 -2.43 41.56 3.75
C PRO A 49 -1.09 41.96 4.38
N GLY A 50 -0.03 41.20 4.06
CA GLY A 50 1.32 41.37 4.62
C GLY A 50 1.60 40.54 5.87
N GLU A 51 0.60 39.91 6.48
CA GLU A 51 0.82 39.02 7.63
C GLU A 51 1.41 37.67 7.20
N THR A 52 2.28 37.13 8.05
CA THR A 52 2.86 35.80 7.87
C THR A 52 1.93 34.74 8.44
N VAL A 53 1.63 33.74 7.63
CA VAL A 53 0.82 32.57 8.00
C VAL A 53 1.70 31.33 8.01
N ILE A 54 1.58 30.54 9.07
CA ILE A 54 2.21 29.22 9.19
C ILE A 54 1.11 28.17 9.25
N ILE A 55 1.07 27.30 8.24
CA ILE A 55 0.11 26.19 8.15
C ILE A 55 0.83 24.90 8.54
N ARG A 56 0.34 24.23 9.56
CA ARG A 56 0.80 22.89 9.97
C ARG A 56 -0.24 21.85 9.60
N TYR A 57 0.16 20.87 8.81
CA TYR A 57 -0.65 19.72 8.46
C TYR A 57 -0.08 18.48 9.15
N THR A 58 -0.92 17.78 9.91
CA THR A 58 -0.55 16.52 10.55
C THR A 58 -1.42 15.41 9.99
N ASP A 59 -0.80 14.41 9.38
CA ASP A 59 -1.45 13.18 8.94
C ASP A 59 -0.99 12.00 9.80
N TYR A 60 -1.79 10.95 9.86
CA TYR A 60 -1.47 9.73 10.60
C TYR A 60 -1.58 8.54 9.66
N ASP A 61 -0.56 7.69 9.64
CA ASP A 61 -0.66 6.46 8.85
C ASP A 61 -1.54 5.40 9.51
N GLU A 62 -1.72 4.29 8.79
CA GLU A 62 -2.48 3.12 9.22
C GLU A 62 -1.90 2.42 10.47
N TYR A 63 -0.72 2.83 10.94
CA TYR A 63 -0.05 2.35 12.14
C TYR A 63 -0.09 3.38 13.29
N GLY A 64 -0.65 4.57 13.05
CA GLY A 64 -0.77 5.65 14.02
C GLY A 64 0.49 6.52 14.13
N GLU A 65 1.46 6.39 13.24
CA GLU A 65 2.61 7.30 13.19
C GLU A 65 2.24 8.60 12.50
N SER A 66 2.63 9.74 13.10
CA SER A 66 2.26 11.06 12.61
C SER A 66 3.31 11.65 11.67
N TYR A 67 2.86 12.24 10.57
CA TYR A 67 3.67 13.03 9.64
C TYR A 67 3.24 14.49 9.75
N VAL A 68 4.20 15.40 9.96
CA VAL A 68 3.93 16.83 10.09
C VAL A 68 4.58 17.59 8.93
N ALA A 69 3.78 18.32 8.16
CA ALA A 69 4.25 19.28 7.16
C ALA A 69 3.98 20.71 7.65
N GLU A 70 4.95 21.61 7.49
CA GLU A 70 4.81 23.02 7.84
C GLU A 70 5.06 23.89 6.62
N PHE A 71 4.15 24.84 6.37
CA PHE A 71 4.21 25.78 5.25
C PHE A 71 4.17 27.19 5.79
N LYS A 72 5.15 28.01 5.40
CA LYS A 72 5.21 29.43 5.76
C LYS A 72 4.95 30.28 4.53
N GLY A 73 4.05 31.26 4.64
CA GLY A 73 3.76 32.19 3.57
C GLY A 73 3.26 33.54 4.07
N THR A 74 3.14 34.48 3.15
CA THR A 74 2.68 35.84 3.41
C THR A 74 1.41 36.14 2.64
N VAL A 75 0.38 36.65 3.34
CA VAL A 75 -0.91 36.99 2.72
C VAL A 75 -0.74 38.16 1.77
N GLN A 76 -1.25 37.99 0.55
CA GLN A 76 -1.19 39.00 -0.49
C GLN A 76 -2.46 39.86 -0.46
N SER A 77 -2.39 41.06 -1.03
CA SER A 77 -3.53 42.00 -1.12
C SER A 77 -4.71 41.47 -1.93
N ASN A 78 -4.51 40.46 -2.76
CA ASN A 78 -5.54 39.80 -3.55
C ASN A 78 -6.21 38.62 -2.81
N GLY A 79 -5.89 38.40 -1.53
CA GLY A 79 -6.44 37.32 -0.70
C GLY A 79 -5.82 35.93 -0.95
N ASP A 80 -4.76 35.83 -1.77
CA ASP A 80 -3.98 34.60 -1.91
C ASP A 80 -2.78 34.60 -0.92
N ILE A 81 -2.21 33.43 -0.62
CA ILE A 81 -1.01 33.30 0.22
C ILE A 81 0.21 33.03 -0.67
N LEU A 82 1.25 33.87 -0.55
CA LEU A 82 2.54 33.65 -1.20
C LEU A 82 3.46 32.88 -0.27
N PHE A 83 3.71 31.60 -0.56
CA PHE A 83 4.60 30.76 0.24
C PHE A 83 6.08 31.02 -0.08
N ASP A 84 6.90 31.09 0.98
CA ASP A 84 8.34 31.32 0.87
C ASP A 84 8.98 30.10 0.16
N ARG A 85 9.45 30.29 -1.08
CA ARG A 85 9.95 29.18 -1.93
C ARG A 85 11.37 28.70 -1.61
N ASP A 86 12.07 29.25 -0.62
CA ASP A 86 13.51 29.01 -0.45
C ASP A 86 13.91 28.28 0.84
N LEU A 87 13.99 26.94 0.73
CA LEU A 87 14.99 26.13 1.44
C LEU A 87 15.62 25.03 0.54
N ASN A 88 15.54 25.16 -0.79
CA ASN A 88 16.05 24.11 -1.69
C ASN A 88 16.92 24.65 -2.83
N LYS A 89 18.20 24.93 -2.51
CA LYS A 89 19.26 24.77 -3.51
C LYS A 89 19.19 23.32 -4.02
N LYS A 90 18.88 23.16 -5.31
CA LYS A 90 18.97 21.88 -6.03
C LYS A 90 20.39 21.31 -5.92
N LYS A 91 20.69 20.57 -4.86
CA LYS A 91 21.65 19.47 -4.97
C LYS A 91 20.92 18.38 -5.75
N LYS A 92 21.49 17.96 -6.89
CA LYS A 92 21.01 16.80 -7.65
C LYS A 92 20.88 15.64 -6.65
N LYS A 93 19.64 15.30 -6.29
CA LYS A 93 19.33 14.13 -5.47
C LYS A 93 19.93 12.91 -6.19
N PRO A 94 20.62 11.99 -5.49
CA PRO A 94 20.70 10.63 -6.01
C PRO A 94 19.24 10.17 -6.19
N LYS A 95 18.89 9.66 -7.37
CA LYS A 95 17.54 9.18 -7.66
C LYS A 95 17.14 8.23 -6.52
N LYS A 96 16.24 8.66 -5.61
CA LYS A 96 15.59 7.74 -4.67
C LYS A 96 14.94 6.65 -5.54
N PRO A 97 15.21 5.36 -5.28
CA PRO A 97 14.58 4.30 -6.06
C PRO A 97 13.07 4.48 -5.96
N LYS A 98 12.37 4.49 -7.11
CA LYS A 98 10.91 4.43 -7.14
C LYS A 98 10.51 3.26 -6.24
N GLN A 99 9.73 3.50 -5.19
CA GLN A 99 9.18 2.37 -4.45
C GLN A 99 8.37 1.51 -5.43
N PRO A 100 8.57 0.18 -5.44
CA PRO A 100 7.85 -0.67 -6.37
C PRO A 100 6.35 -0.59 -6.06
N LYS A 101 5.53 -0.50 -7.12
CA LYS A 101 4.06 -0.47 -7.03
C LYS A 101 3.50 -1.71 -6.31
N TYR A 102 4.28 -2.77 -6.20
CA TYR A 102 3.92 -4.05 -5.62
C TYR A 102 4.95 -4.48 -4.57
N PRO A 103 4.55 -5.21 -3.51
CA PRO A 103 5.51 -5.71 -2.54
C PRO A 103 6.49 -6.69 -3.19
N PRO A 104 7.75 -6.75 -2.72
CA PRO A 104 8.71 -7.73 -3.22
C PRO A 104 8.23 -9.15 -2.95
N VAL A 105 8.65 -10.09 -3.79
CA VAL A 105 8.35 -11.52 -3.60
C VAL A 105 9.01 -12.03 -2.31
N PRO A 106 8.24 -12.51 -1.32
CA PRO A 106 8.81 -13.17 -0.14
C PRO A 106 9.66 -14.39 -0.51
N LYS A 107 10.84 -14.51 0.09
CA LYS A 107 11.78 -15.61 -0.16
C LYS A 107 12.04 -16.40 1.11
N LYS A 108 12.13 -17.72 0.95
CA LYS A 108 12.47 -18.69 2.00
C LYS A 108 13.09 -19.88 1.29
N THR A 109 14.26 -20.34 1.76
CA THR A 109 14.94 -21.49 1.17
C THR A 109 14.00 -22.70 1.16
N ASN A 110 13.81 -23.30 -0.02
CA ASN A 110 12.85 -24.39 -0.25
C ASN A 110 11.39 -24.07 0.15
N GLY A 111 11.02 -22.79 0.27
CA GLY A 111 9.67 -22.40 0.71
C GLY A 111 8.54 -22.95 -0.18
N GLY A 112 8.82 -23.18 -1.47
CA GLY A 112 7.88 -23.80 -2.41
C GLY A 112 7.63 -25.29 -2.17
N THR A 113 8.38 -25.95 -1.28
CA THR A 113 8.29 -27.40 -1.02
C THR A 113 7.84 -27.75 0.39
N ILE A 114 7.57 -26.76 1.26
CA ILE A 114 7.23 -26.99 2.67
C ILE A 114 5.71 -27.13 2.82
N GLU A 115 5.22 -28.30 3.19
CA GLU A 115 3.77 -28.58 3.31
C GLU A 115 3.05 -27.61 4.26
N GLY A 116 3.63 -27.32 5.42
CA GLY A 116 3.04 -26.43 6.43
C GLY A 116 2.90 -24.96 6.01
N ASP A 117 3.50 -24.54 4.89
CA ASP A 117 3.37 -23.18 4.37
C ASP A 117 2.10 -23.00 3.50
N PHE A 118 1.47 -24.11 3.09
CA PHE A 118 0.25 -24.11 2.28
C PHE A 118 -0.99 -24.08 3.17
N ILE A 119 -2.12 -23.60 2.62
CA ILE A 119 -3.38 -23.55 3.36
C ILE A 119 -3.89 -24.93 3.80
N ASN A 120 -3.64 -25.96 2.99
CA ASN A 120 -3.98 -27.35 3.26
C ASN A 120 -3.19 -28.30 2.33
N LYS A 121 -3.35 -29.60 2.58
CA LYS A 121 -2.73 -30.66 1.77
C LYS A 121 -3.17 -30.62 0.30
N HIS A 122 -4.41 -30.23 0.01
CA HIS A 122 -4.90 -30.12 -1.38
C HIS A 122 -4.09 -29.08 -2.17
N ALA A 123 -3.86 -27.90 -1.60
CA ALA A 123 -3.05 -26.87 -2.22
C ALA A 123 -1.59 -27.30 -2.37
N PHE A 124 -1.03 -27.95 -1.35
CA PHE A 124 0.35 -28.46 -1.37
C PHE A 124 0.57 -29.45 -2.51
N GLU A 125 -0.23 -30.52 -2.59
CA GLU A 125 -0.06 -31.56 -3.61
C GLU A 125 -0.26 -31.06 -5.05
N ARG A 126 -1.02 -29.98 -5.22
CA ARG A 126 -1.25 -29.39 -6.53
C ARG A 126 -0.20 -28.39 -6.95
N HIS A 127 0.30 -27.57 -6.02
CA HIS A 127 1.04 -26.35 -6.35
C HIS A 127 2.46 -26.28 -5.76
N LYS A 128 2.90 -27.28 -5.00
CA LYS A 128 4.30 -27.37 -4.56
C LYS A 128 5.27 -27.34 -5.73
N TYR A 129 6.45 -26.80 -5.48
CA TYR A 129 7.57 -26.92 -6.39
C TYR A 129 7.99 -28.39 -6.50
N ASN A 130 8.02 -28.91 -7.73
CA ASN A 130 8.53 -30.23 -8.05
C ASN A 130 9.36 -30.14 -9.35
N PRO A 131 10.69 -30.29 -9.28
CA PRO A 131 11.54 -30.19 -10.48
C PRO A 131 11.25 -31.27 -11.53
N ASN A 132 10.64 -32.40 -11.12
CA ASN A 132 10.32 -33.52 -12.01
C ASN A 132 8.95 -33.36 -12.70
N THR A 133 8.22 -32.28 -12.43
CA THR A 133 6.91 -32.04 -13.03
C THR A 133 6.90 -30.67 -13.66
N LYS A 134 6.55 -30.60 -14.94
CA LYS A 134 6.41 -29.32 -15.64
C LYS A 134 5.21 -28.55 -15.10
N SER A 135 5.39 -27.25 -14.83
CA SER A 135 4.28 -26.39 -14.43
C SER A 135 3.43 -26.02 -15.65
N THR A 136 2.10 -25.96 -15.49
CA THR A 136 1.16 -25.66 -16.58
C THR A 136 0.12 -24.65 -16.15
N SER A 137 -0.60 -24.03 -17.09
CA SER A 137 -1.66 -23.04 -16.77
C SER A 137 -2.73 -23.58 -15.82
N ASN A 138 -3.03 -24.89 -15.90
CA ASN A 138 -4.06 -25.54 -15.09
C ASN A 138 -3.51 -26.12 -13.77
N ARG A 139 -2.18 -26.20 -13.66
CA ARG A 139 -1.47 -26.76 -12.51
C ARG A 139 -0.15 -26.02 -12.35
N THR A 140 -0.26 -24.77 -11.93
CA THR A 140 0.88 -23.91 -11.65
C THR A 140 1.60 -24.36 -10.39
N GLN A 141 2.91 -24.20 -10.37
CA GLN A 141 3.76 -24.49 -9.21
C GLN A 141 4.44 -23.21 -8.71
N TYR A 142 4.60 -23.10 -7.39
CA TYR A 142 5.45 -22.06 -6.81
C TYR A 142 6.92 -22.24 -7.23
N GLY A 143 7.68 -21.14 -7.22
CA GLY A 143 9.14 -21.23 -7.32
C GLY A 143 9.74 -21.91 -6.09
N LYS A 144 10.89 -22.59 -6.27
CA LYS A 144 11.58 -23.35 -5.21
C LYS A 144 11.74 -22.56 -3.90
N ASP A 145 12.26 -21.33 -4.00
CA ASP A 145 12.62 -20.51 -2.84
C ASP A 145 11.61 -19.38 -2.55
N VAL A 146 10.36 -19.59 -2.93
CA VAL A 146 9.27 -18.65 -2.64
C VAL A 146 8.68 -18.95 -1.26
N ASP A 147 8.57 -17.93 -0.39
CA ASP A 147 7.91 -18.08 0.91
C ASP A 147 6.39 -18.08 0.73
N VAL A 148 5.85 -19.29 0.56
CA VAL A 148 4.43 -19.55 0.29
C VAL A 148 3.53 -19.11 1.46
N LYS A 149 4.01 -19.24 2.70
CA LYS A 149 3.27 -18.81 3.89
C LYS A 149 3.12 -17.30 3.92
N LYS A 150 4.23 -16.58 3.74
CA LYS A 150 4.21 -15.11 3.74
C LYS A 150 3.46 -14.54 2.53
N LEU A 151 3.52 -15.19 1.37
CA LEU A 151 2.68 -14.84 0.21
C LEU A 151 1.19 -14.92 0.53
N LYS A 152 0.75 -16.04 1.12
CA LYS A 152 -0.64 -16.25 1.58
C LYS A 152 -1.05 -15.17 2.58
N ASP A 153 -0.24 -14.95 3.61
CA ASP A 153 -0.56 -14.00 4.68
C ASP A 153 -0.70 -12.57 4.13
N LEU A 154 0.20 -12.15 3.22
CA LEU A 154 0.11 -10.85 2.55
C LEU A 154 -1.15 -10.72 1.67
N THR A 155 -1.52 -11.80 0.99
CA THR A 155 -2.69 -11.82 0.11
C THR A 155 -4.00 -11.76 0.90
N LEU A 156 -4.07 -12.40 2.07
CA LEU A 156 -5.24 -12.33 2.95
C LEU A 156 -5.32 -11.00 3.70
N LYS A 157 -4.19 -10.46 4.17
CA LYS A 157 -4.16 -9.23 4.99
C LYS A 157 -4.39 -7.95 4.18
N LYS A 158 -3.78 -7.84 3.00
CA LYS A 158 -3.87 -6.66 2.12
C LYS A 158 -4.03 -7.09 0.66
N PRO A 159 -5.17 -7.71 0.28
CA PRO A 159 -5.45 -8.09 -1.10
C PRO A 159 -5.54 -6.85 -1.99
N ASP A 160 -5.17 -7.00 -3.26
CA ASP A 160 -5.42 -5.98 -4.27
C ASP A 160 -6.88 -6.04 -4.74
N ASN A 161 -7.47 -7.25 -4.79
CA ASN A 161 -8.88 -7.48 -5.09
C ASN A 161 -9.47 -8.59 -4.22
N THR A 162 -10.75 -8.44 -3.85
CA THR A 162 -11.54 -9.47 -3.16
C THR A 162 -12.94 -9.57 -3.75
N TRP A 163 -13.47 -10.78 -3.86
CA TRP A 163 -14.86 -11.00 -4.26
C TRP A 163 -15.38 -12.33 -3.72
N THR A 164 -16.70 -12.49 -3.75
CA THR A 164 -17.38 -13.71 -3.30
C THR A 164 -18.22 -14.29 -4.43
N ILE A 165 -18.25 -15.61 -4.52
CA ILE A 165 -19.20 -16.34 -5.36
C ILE A 165 -19.99 -17.27 -4.46
N THR A 166 -21.31 -17.20 -4.56
CA THR A 166 -22.23 -18.10 -3.87
C THR A 166 -22.98 -18.90 -4.93
N ASP A 167 -23.07 -20.22 -4.76
CA ASP A 167 -23.86 -21.07 -5.67
C ASP A 167 -25.35 -20.70 -5.62
N LYS A 168 -26.10 -21.06 -6.68
CA LYS A 168 -27.53 -20.76 -6.83
C LYS A 168 -28.40 -21.17 -5.64
N ASN A 169 -27.97 -22.20 -4.90
CA ASN A 169 -28.68 -22.74 -3.74
C ASN A 169 -28.24 -22.10 -2.41
N GLY A 170 -27.37 -21.09 -2.42
CA GLY A 170 -26.86 -20.42 -1.21
C GLY A 170 -25.86 -21.23 -0.37
N LYS A 171 -25.69 -22.52 -0.67
CA LYS A 171 -24.98 -23.50 0.19
C LYS A 171 -23.46 -23.54 0.07
N ASN A 172 -22.90 -23.01 -1.02
CA ASN A 172 -21.44 -23.03 -1.22
C ASN A 172 -20.97 -21.59 -1.44
N LYS A 173 -20.31 -21.03 -0.43
CA LYS A 173 -19.72 -19.69 -0.49
C LYS A 173 -18.21 -19.80 -0.66
N ARG A 174 -17.69 -19.11 -1.69
CA ARG A 174 -16.26 -19.01 -1.98
C ARG A 174 -15.81 -17.57 -1.94
N ILE A 175 -14.75 -17.31 -1.17
CA ILE A 175 -14.14 -15.98 -1.05
C ILE A 175 -12.79 -16.01 -1.77
N PHE A 176 -12.60 -15.09 -2.70
CA PHE A 176 -11.41 -15.00 -3.54
C PHE A 176 -10.59 -13.79 -3.12
N TYR A 177 -9.29 -13.97 -2.97
CA TYR A 177 -8.31 -12.92 -2.70
C TYR A 177 -7.24 -12.94 -3.77
N ALA A 178 -6.97 -11.78 -4.38
CA ALA A 178 -5.94 -11.64 -5.39
C ALA A 178 -4.89 -10.61 -4.95
N LYS A 179 -3.63 -10.90 -5.22
CA LYS A 179 -2.53 -9.96 -4.99
C LYS A 179 -1.43 -10.12 -6.04
N GLU A 180 -0.80 -9.03 -6.44
CA GLU A 180 0.34 -8.99 -7.34
C GLU A 180 1.63 -8.63 -6.59
N PHE A 181 2.75 -9.23 -7.00
CA PHE A 181 4.07 -9.06 -6.39
C PHE A 181 5.09 -8.51 -7.39
N ASP A 182 6.15 -7.91 -6.88
CA ASP A 182 7.25 -7.39 -7.69
C ASP A 182 8.28 -8.47 -8.05
N GLY A 183 7.82 -9.47 -8.80
CA GLY A 183 8.66 -10.54 -9.32
C GLY A 183 7.89 -11.82 -9.59
N ASN A 184 8.58 -12.79 -10.19
CA ASN A 184 8.03 -14.11 -10.45
C ASN A 184 7.86 -14.89 -9.12
N ILE A 185 6.63 -15.33 -8.84
CA ILE A 185 6.29 -16.20 -7.69
C ILE A 185 6.18 -17.68 -8.05
N SER A 186 6.34 -18.00 -9.33
CA SER A 186 6.12 -19.31 -9.93
C SER A 186 7.41 -19.86 -10.53
N THR A 187 7.35 -21.05 -11.10
CA THR A 187 8.43 -21.60 -11.93
C THR A 187 8.57 -20.84 -13.25
N ASN A 188 9.67 -21.07 -13.98
CA ASN A 188 9.93 -20.44 -15.27
C ASN A 188 9.02 -20.95 -16.40
N ASP A 189 8.38 -22.12 -16.24
CA ASP A 189 7.41 -22.64 -17.21
C ASP A 189 6.12 -21.81 -17.24
N THR A 190 5.72 -21.26 -16.09
CA THR A 190 4.48 -20.49 -15.92
C THR A 190 4.75 -19.21 -15.12
N PRO A 191 5.59 -18.30 -15.63
CA PRO A 191 6.01 -17.13 -14.88
C PRO A 191 4.82 -16.22 -14.60
N THR A 192 4.62 -15.84 -13.34
CA THR A 192 3.53 -14.94 -12.96
C THR A 192 3.88 -14.15 -11.72
N ARG A 193 3.28 -12.96 -11.63
CA ARG A 193 3.32 -12.07 -10.48
C ARG A 193 2.05 -12.18 -9.63
N HIS A 194 1.02 -12.86 -10.13
CA HIS A 194 -0.31 -12.88 -9.54
C HIS A 194 -0.49 -14.08 -8.64
N HIS A 195 -0.86 -13.83 -7.39
CA HIS A 195 -1.21 -14.84 -6.42
C HIS A 195 -2.72 -14.85 -6.18
N ARG A 196 -3.29 -16.04 -6.02
CA ARG A 196 -4.71 -16.25 -5.74
C ARG A 196 -4.88 -17.14 -4.53
N VAL A 197 -5.70 -16.70 -3.58
CA VAL A 197 -6.22 -17.54 -2.48
C VAL A 197 -7.73 -17.66 -2.63
N ILE A 198 -8.25 -18.87 -2.49
CA ILE A 198 -9.68 -19.18 -2.52
C ILE A 198 -10.03 -19.90 -1.23
N LEU A 199 -10.87 -19.28 -0.42
CA LEU A 199 -11.43 -19.88 0.79
C LEU A 199 -12.82 -20.43 0.47
N ASN A 200 -13.00 -21.73 0.62
CA ASN A 200 -14.32 -22.36 0.61
C ASN A 200 -14.85 -22.35 2.04
N VAL A 201 -15.95 -21.62 2.27
CA VAL A 201 -16.51 -21.45 3.62
C VAL A 201 -17.08 -22.77 4.15
N ASP A 202 -17.82 -23.48 3.30
CA ASP A 202 -18.52 -24.71 3.67
C ASP A 202 -17.64 -25.97 3.54
N GLN A 203 -16.52 -25.87 2.80
CA GLN A 203 -15.59 -26.97 2.52
C GLN A 203 -14.13 -26.52 2.65
N PRO A 204 -13.65 -26.21 3.87
CA PRO A 204 -12.32 -25.64 4.08
C PRO A 204 -11.18 -26.49 3.50
N GLU A 205 -11.35 -27.81 3.45
CA GLU A 205 -10.42 -28.78 2.87
C GLU A 205 -10.21 -28.60 1.35
N LYS A 206 -11.16 -27.96 0.67
CA LYS A 206 -11.07 -27.61 -0.75
C LYS A 206 -10.53 -26.21 -1.00
N SER A 207 -10.28 -25.43 0.05
CA SER A 207 -9.61 -24.13 -0.08
C SER A 207 -8.26 -24.32 -0.78
N THR A 208 -7.83 -23.32 -1.52
CA THR A 208 -6.59 -23.44 -2.29
C THR A 208 -5.88 -22.10 -2.38
N GLN A 209 -4.59 -22.17 -2.67
CA GLN A 209 -3.76 -21.02 -2.98
C GLN A 209 -2.79 -21.40 -4.11
N PHE A 210 -2.61 -20.52 -5.08
CA PHE A 210 -1.77 -20.81 -6.23
C PHE A 210 -1.26 -19.55 -6.95
N PRO A 211 -0.13 -19.66 -7.68
CA PRO A 211 0.25 -18.69 -8.68
C PRO A 211 -0.76 -18.71 -9.83
N LEU A 212 -1.41 -17.58 -10.12
CA LEU A 212 -2.34 -17.47 -11.23
C LEU A 212 -1.57 -17.11 -12.51
N PHE A 213 -1.37 -18.08 -13.39
CA PHE A 213 -0.78 -17.85 -14.70
C PHE A 213 -1.88 -17.46 -15.71
N LEU A 214 -1.82 -16.22 -16.18
CA LEU A 214 -2.68 -15.73 -17.25
C LEU A 214 -1.98 -16.00 -18.58
N LYS A 215 -2.42 -17.03 -19.31
CA LYS A 215 -1.96 -17.22 -20.70
C LYS A 215 -2.43 -16.00 -21.49
N ASN A 216 -1.51 -15.30 -22.16
CA ASN A 216 -1.88 -14.23 -23.10
C ASN A 216 -2.95 -14.79 -24.03
N ARG A 217 -4.14 -14.19 -23.98
CA ARG A 217 -5.26 -14.50 -24.87
C ARG A 217 -5.02 -13.86 -26.23
#